data_AF-A0A1V4XCD6-F1
#
_entry.id   AF-A0A1V4XCD6-F1
#
_cell.length_a   1.000
_cell.length_b   1.000
_cell.length_c   1.000
_cell.angle_alpha   90.00
_cell.angle_beta   90.00
_cell.angle_gamma   90.00
#
_symmetry.space_group_name_H-M   'P 1'
#
loop_
_entity.id
_entity.type
_entity.pdbx_description
1 polymer ?
#
loop_
_entity_poly.entity_id
_entity_poly.type
_entity_poly.pdbx_seq_one_letter_code
_entity_poly.pdbx_strand_id
1 'polypeptide(L)'
;MESLKEQLRLHEGYKLKPYKCPAGFNTIGIGHNYDANPLPPDIAAYLAAHGRITDEMADRLLEADIAAATADCRKLYPGFDGFPQVKRYALIDMMFNMGLGTLRKFTTTNLFINSGRWIEASENLKKTAWYKQVGNRAKTVCRMLKSA
;
A
#
# COMPACT_ATOMS: atom_id res chain seq x y z
N MET A 1 -18.31 -1.86 -5.00
CA MET A 1 -17.13 -2.05 -4.13
C MET A 1 -15.98 -1.38 -4.87
N GLU A 2 -15.40 -0.31 -4.31
CA GLU A 2 -14.26 0.37 -4.95
C GLU A 2 -13.11 -0.63 -5.15
N SER A 3 -12.43 -0.53 -6.27
CA SER A 3 -11.26 -1.36 -6.55
C SER A 3 -10.09 -0.97 -5.65
N LEU A 4 -9.21 -1.92 -5.32
CA LEU A 4 -7.97 -1.66 -4.57
C LEU A 4 -7.15 -0.52 -5.21
N LYS A 5 -7.14 -0.45 -6.55
CA LYS A 5 -6.44 0.59 -7.30
C LYS A 5 -7.00 1.99 -7.02
N GLU A 6 -8.32 2.16 -7.04
CA GLU A 6 -8.97 3.44 -6.73
C GLU A 6 -8.66 3.88 -5.30
N GLN A 7 -8.73 2.95 -4.35
CA GLN A 7 -8.39 3.23 -2.96
C GLN A 7 -6.93 3.69 -2.79
N LEU A 8 -5.97 2.99 -3.42
CA LEU A 8 -4.56 3.38 -3.38
C LEU A 8 -4.33 4.73 -4.07
N ARG A 9 -5.01 5.00 -5.19
CA ARG A 9 -4.95 6.29 -5.88
C ARG A 9 -5.45 7.44 -5.00
N LEU A 10 -6.51 7.21 -4.21
CA LEU A 10 -7.03 8.19 -3.24
C LEU A 10 -6.05 8.42 -2.08
N HIS A 11 -5.40 7.37 -1.58
CA HIS A 11 -4.52 7.45 -0.42
C HIS A 11 -3.11 7.98 -0.74
N GLU A 12 -2.51 7.56 -1.86
CA GLU A 12 -1.17 7.97 -2.28
C GLU A 12 -1.17 9.25 -3.12
N GLY A 13 -2.32 9.56 -3.73
CA GLY A 13 -2.43 10.55 -4.77
C GLY A 13 -1.99 10.04 -6.14
N TYR A 14 -2.08 10.92 -7.13
CA TYR A 14 -1.80 10.61 -8.53
C TYR A 14 -0.98 11.72 -9.18
N LYS A 15 0.26 11.42 -9.56
CA LYS A 15 1.16 12.40 -10.19
C LYS A 15 1.97 11.78 -11.33
N LEU A 16 1.72 12.25 -12.55
CA LEU A 16 2.45 11.83 -13.76
C LEU A 16 3.88 12.41 -13.86
N LYS A 17 4.23 13.37 -13.00
CA LYS A 17 5.57 13.95 -12.91
C LYS A 17 6.25 13.49 -11.63
N PRO A 18 7.59 13.33 -11.64
CA PRO A 18 8.36 13.04 -10.43
C PRO A 18 8.07 14.05 -9.32
N TYR A 19 7.97 13.57 -8.09
CA TYR A 19 7.82 14.38 -6.90
C TYR A 19 8.56 13.74 -5.72
N LYS A 20 8.78 14.51 -4.66
CA LYS A 20 9.25 13.99 -3.37
C LYS A 20 8.05 13.66 -2.49
N CYS A 21 7.98 12.44 -1.98
CA CYS A 21 6.97 12.07 -0.98
C CYS A 21 7.29 12.73 0.37
N PRO A 22 6.38 12.71 1.36
CA PRO A 22 6.64 13.27 2.70
C PRO A 22 7.87 12.68 3.41
N ALA A 23 8.28 11.46 3.05
CA ALA A 23 9.48 10.81 3.57
C ALA A 23 10.78 11.17 2.80
N GLY A 24 10.70 12.03 1.77
CA GLY A 24 11.85 12.53 1.00
C GLY A 24 12.32 11.63 -0.14
N PHE A 25 11.63 10.52 -0.41
CA PHE A 25 11.95 9.62 -1.52
C PHE A 25 11.45 10.16 -2.86
N ASN A 26 12.17 9.82 -3.92
CA ASN A 26 11.77 10.08 -5.28
C ASN A 26 10.59 9.17 -5.67
N THR A 27 9.49 9.79 -6.05
CA THR A 27 8.21 9.10 -6.29
C THR A 27 7.56 9.56 -7.58
N ILE A 28 6.84 8.66 -8.26
CA ILE A 28 6.06 8.96 -9.47
C ILE A 28 4.80 8.10 -9.53
N GLY A 29 3.82 8.48 -10.36
CA GLY A 29 2.59 7.72 -10.54
C GLY A 29 1.73 7.72 -9.28
N ILE A 30 1.45 6.52 -8.77
CA ILE A 30 0.65 6.28 -7.56
C ILE A 30 1.59 5.70 -6.50
N GLY A 31 2.31 6.58 -5.81
CA GLY A 31 3.18 6.18 -4.70
C GLY A 31 4.40 5.32 -5.06
N HIS A 32 4.75 5.18 -6.35
CA HIS A 32 5.89 4.36 -6.78
C HIS A 32 7.23 5.01 -6.41
N ASN A 33 7.92 4.45 -5.41
CA ASN A 33 9.24 4.90 -4.96
C ASN A 33 10.35 4.32 -5.85
N TYR A 34 10.87 5.13 -6.76
CA TYR A 34 11.88 4.68 -7.72
C TYR A 34 13.33 4.80 -7.23
N ASP A 35 13.56 5.29 -6.01
CA ASP A 35 14.87 5.14 -5.34
C ASP A 35 15.09 3.69 -4.88
N ALA A 36 14.02 3.04 -4.42
CA ALA A 36 14.05 1.65 -3.95
C ALA A 36 13.72 0.65 -5.06
N ASN A 37 12.81 1.02 -5.98
CA ASN A 37 12.35 0.16 -7.07
C ASN A 37 12.59 0.88 -8.42
N PRO A 38 13.74 0.68 -9.07
CA PRO A 38 14.05 1.37 -10.31
C PRO A 38 12.94 1.23 -11.36
N LEU A 39 12.69 2.33 -12.11
CA LEU A 39 11.70 2.32 -13.18
C LEU A 39 12.08 1.31 -14.28
N PRO A 40 11.09 0.63 -14.89
CA PRO A 40 11.31 -0.16 -16.10
C PRO A 40 12.01 0.67 -17.18
N PRO A 41 12.96 0.09 -17.95
CA PRO A 41 13.79 0.85 -18.90
C PRO A 41 12.99 1.69 -19.92
N ASP A 42 11.86 1.18 -20.39
CA ASP A 42 10.97 1.87 -21.31
C ASP A 42 10.28 3.09 -20.68
N ILE A 43 9.80 2.96 -19.43
CA ILE A 43 9.22 4.08 -18.67
C ILE A 43 10.30 5.12 -18.33
N ALA A 44 11.49 4.67 -17.92
CA ALA A 44 12.61 5.55 -17.61
C ALA A 44 13.05 6.37 -18.84
N ALA A 45 13.18 5.72 -20.01
CA ALA A 45 13.50 6.39 -21.26
C ALA A 45 12.41 7.38 -21.68
N TYR A 46 11.14 6.98 -21.57
CA TYR A 46 10.02 7.88 -21.87
C TYR A 46 9.99 9.09 -20.94
N LEU A 47 10.17 8.88 -19.63
CA LEU A 47 10.23 9.95 -18.64
C LEU A 47 11.38 10.92 -18.93
N ALA A 48 12.56 10.43 -19.29
CA ALA A 48 13.70 11.27 -19.64
C ALA A 48 13.43 12.13 -20.89
N ALA A 49 12.73 11.58 -21.89
CA ALA A 49 12.40 12.29 -23.12
C ALA A 49 11.26 13.31 -22.96
N HIS A 50 10.28 13.06 -22.06
CA HIS A 50 9.04 13.84 -22.00
C HIS A 50 8.84 14.60 -20.67
N GLY A 51 9.65 14.32 -19.64
CA GLY A 51 9.52 14.91 -18.30
C GLY A 51 8.28 14.46 -17.51
N ARG A 52 7.53 13.49 -18.02
CA ARG A 52 6.35 12.86 -17.38
C ARG A 52 6.13 11.45 -17.93
N ILE A 53 5.36 10.63 -17.22
CA ILE A 53 4.85 9.33 -17.70
C ILE A 53 3.41 9.48 -18.21
N THR A 54 2.87 8.43 -18.82
CA THR A 54 1.45 8.35 -19.22
C THR A 54 0.60 7.68 -18.14
N ASP A 55 -0.72 7.78 -18.25
CA ASP A 55 -1.64 7.10 -17.34
C ASP A 55 -1.44 5.56 -17.39
N GLU A 56 -1.24 4.99 -18.58
CA GLU A 56 -0.99 3.56 -18.76
C GLU A 56 0.33 3.12 -18.09
N MET A 57 1.37 3.94 -18.19
CA MET A 57 2.64 3.69 -17.49
C MET A 57 2.47 3.75 -15.97
N ALA A 58 1.71 4.72 -15.46
CA ALA A 58 1.43 4.84 -14.03
C ALA A 58 0.62 3.65 -13.51
N ASP A 59 -0.38 3.19 -14.26
CA ASP A 59 -1.17 2.01 -13.92
C ASP A 59 -0.33 0.74 -13.95
N ARG A 60 0.59 0.59 -14.92
CA ARG A 60 1.51 -0.54 -15.00
C ARG A 60 2.47 -0.59 -13.81
N LEU A 61 2.97 0.56 -13.36
CA LEU A 61 3.77 0.65 -12.13
C LEU A 61 2.94 0.26 -10.90
N LEU A 62 1.72 0.78 -10.78
CA LEU A 62 0.82 0.45 -9.67
C LEU A 62 0.53 -1.06 -9.61
N GLU A 63 0.26 -1.70 -10.74
CA GLU A 63 0.02 -3.14 -10.80
C GLU A 63 1.20 -3.95 -10.29
N ALA A 64 2.42 -3.58 -10.69
CA ALA A 64 3.64 -4.21 -10.21
C ALA A 64 3.83 -4.02 -8.70
N ASP A 65 3.60 -2.80 -8.20
CA ASP A 65 3.72 -2.48 -6.77
C ASP A 65 2.66 -3.21 -5.93
N ILE A 66 1.41 -3.32 -6.41
CA ILE A 66 0.36 -4.12 -5.78
C ILE A 66 0.75 -5.59 -5.74
N ALA A 67 1.31 -6.13 -6.82
CA ALA A 67 1.76 -7.53 -6.88
C ALA A 67 2.88 -7.79 -5.86
N ALA A 68 3.86 -6.86 -5.76
CA ALA A 68 4.93 -6.93 -4.78
C ALA A 68 4.39 -6.86 -3.33
N ALA A 69 3.51 -5.89 -3.04
CA ALA A 69 2.87 -5.76 -1.73
C ALA A 69 2.04 -7.01 -1.38
N THR A 70 1.34 -7.59 -2.34
CA THR A 70 0.59 -8.85 -2.16
C THR A 70 1.53 -10.02 -1.82
N ALA A 71 2.66 -10.13 -2.51
CA ALA A 71 3.66 -11.16 -2.21
C ALA A 71 4.25 -10.96 -0.81
N ASP A 72 4.51 -9.73 -0.39
CA ASP A 72 4.99 -9.43 0.97
C ASP A 72 3.92 -9.69 2.04
N CYS A 73 2.63 -9.46 1.75
CA CYS A 73 1.54 -9.86 2.64
C CYS A 73 1.56 -11.37 2.89
N ARG A 74 1.78 -12.19 1.86
CA ARG A 74 1.88 -13.66 2.03
C ARG A 74 3.07 -14.09 2.90
N LYS A 75 4.18 -13.34 2.86
CA LYS A 75 5.34 -13.58 3.75
C LYS A 75 5.01 -13.27 5.21
N LEU A 76 4.17 -12.27 5.47
CA LEU A 76 3.82 -11.83 6.82
C LEU A 76 2.61 -12.57 7.41
N TYR A 77 1.68 -12.97 6.56
CA TYR A 77 0.40 -13.58 6.93
C TYR A 77 0.25 -14.93 6.23
N PRO A 78 0.58 -16.05 6.88
CA PRO A 78 0.53 -17.38 6.24
C PRO A 78 -0.85 -17.75 5.68
N GLY A 79 -1.93 -17.28 6.31
CA GLY A 79 -3.31 -17.52 5.87
C GLY A 79 -3.84 -16.51 4.84
N PHE A 80 -2.99 -15.64 4.28
CA PHE A 80 -3.41 -14.47 3.51
C PHE A 80 -4.42 -14.78 2.41
N ASP A 81 -4.17 -15.81 1.59
CA ASP A 81 -5.01 -16.14 0.44
C ASP A 81 -6.41 -16.65 0.83
N GLY A 82 -6.57 -17.13 2.06
CA GLY A 82 -7.88 -17.54 2.61
C GLY A 82 -8.66 -16.42 3.28
N PHE A 83 -8.08 -15.23 3.45
CA PHE A 83 -8.78 -14.11 4.10
C PHE A 83 -9.85 -13.49 3.20
N PRO A 84 -10.93 -12.93 3.78
CA PRO A 84 -11.94 -12.23 3.01
C PRO A 84 -11.30 -11.11 2.18
N GLN A 85 -11.80 -10.90 0.96
CA GLN A 85 -11.22 -9.97 -0.02
C GLN A 85 -10.99 -8.57 0.54
N VAL A 86 -11.97 -8.02 1.27
CA VAL A 86 -11.88 -6.70 1.90
C VAL A 86 -10.73 -6.64 2.91
N LYS A 87 -10.46 -7.71 3.66
CA LYS A 87 -9.31 -7.76 4.59
C LYS A 87 -8.01 -7.81 3.83
N ARG A 88 -7.93 -8.63 2.77
CA ARG A 88 -6.74 -8.69 1.91
C ARG A 88 -6.40 -7.31 1.33
N TYR A 89 -7.40 -6.57 0.85
CA TYR A 89 -7.21 -5.21 0.34
C TYR A 89 -6.73 -4.24 1.42
N ALA A 90 -7.29 -4.31 2.63
CA ALA A 90 -6.81 -3.51 3.75
C ALA A 90 -5.34 -3.80 4.11
N LEU A 91 -4.95 -5.08 4.10
CA LEU A 91 -3.58 -5.50 4.38
C LEU A 91 -2.60 -5.09 3.27
N ILE A 92 -3.00 -5.20 2.00
CA ILE A 92 -2.21 -4.73 0.87
C ILE A 92 -2.02 -3.22 0.96
N ASP A 93 -3.07 -2.45 1.29
CA ASP A 93 -2.98 -1.00 1.45
C ASP A 93 -1.96 -0.60 2.54
N MET A 94 -2.01 -1.29 3.69
CA MET A 94 -1.03 -1.10 4.76
C MET A 94 0.39 -1.47 4.31
N MET A 95 0.54 -2.57 3.58
CA MET A 95 1.83 -3.04 3.07
C MET A 95 2.41 -2.06 2.06
N PHE A 96 1.58 -1.52 1.18
CA PHE A 96 1.95 -0.48 0.23
C PHE A 96 2.44 0.79 0.93
N ASN A 97 1.77 1.20 2.02
CA ASN A 97 2.13 2.41 2.74
C ASN A 97 3.46 2.34 3.48
N MET A 98 3.70 1.22 4.16
CA MET A 98 4.75 1.12 5.19
C MET A 98 5.86 0.13 4.83
N GLY A 99 5.60 -0.78 3.89
CA GLY A 99 6.48 -1.89 3.55
C GLY A 99 6.56 -2.98 4.64
N LEU A 100 7.10 -4.13 4.22
CA LEU A 100 7.20 -5.33 5.05
C LEU A 100 8.04 -5.11 6.32
N GLY A 101 9.16 -4.38 6.21
CA GLY A 101 10.06 -4.14 7.34
C GLY A 101 9.40 -3.39 8.50
N THR A 102 8.56 -2.41 8.18
CA THR A 102 7.80 -1.64 9.18
C THR A 102 6.65 -2.48 9.73
N LEU A 103 5.87 -3.12 8.86
CA LEU A 103 4.73 -3.93 9.29
C LEU A 103 5.09 -5.12 10.18
N ARG A 104 6.28 -5.71 10.01
CA ARG A 104 6.78 -6.76 10.93
C ARG A 104 6.81 -6.32 12.40
N LYS A 105 6.97 -5.02 12.66
CA LYS A 105 7.02 -4.45 14.02
C LYS A 105 5.65 -4.32 14.67
N PHE A 106 4.55 -4.46 13.93
CA PHE A 106 3.18 -4.42 14.44
C PHE A 106 2.79 -5.78 15.04
N THR A 107 3.62 -6.31 15.94
CA THR A 107 3.58 -7.69 16.43
C THR A 107 2.20 -8.08 16.97
N THR A 108 1.60 -7.25 17.83
CA THR A 108 0.27 -7.50 18.40
C THR A 108 -0.83 -7.45 17.35
N THR A 109 -0.81 -6.48 16.44
CA THR A 109 -1.78 -6.42 15.33
C THR A 109 -1.66 -7.64 14.42
N ASN A 110 -0.43 -8.02 14.07
CA ASN A 110 -0.16 -9.18 13.20
C ASN A 110 -0.61 -10.49 13.87
N LEU A 111 -0.45 -10.61 15.19
CA LEU A 111 -1.02 -11.73 15.95
C LEU A 111 -2.54 -11.80 15.79
N PHE A 112 -3.25 -10.68 16.00
CA PHE A 112 -4.70 -10.65 15.82
C PHE A 112 -5.13 -10.98 14.39
N ILE A 113 -4.44 -10.44 13.37
CA ILE A 113 -4.70 -10.75 11.96
C ILE A 113 -4.54 -12.25 11.70
N ASN A 114 -3.43 -12.85 12.11
CA ASN A 114 -3.14 -14.26 11.86
C ASN A 114 -4.09 -15.20 12.61
N SER A 115 -4.70 -14.74 13.71
CA SER A 115 -5.75 -15.47 14.43
C SER A 115 -7.18 -15.15 13.96
N GLY A 116 -7.36 -14.38 12.88
CA GLY A 116 -8.68 -13.98 12.38
C GLY A 116 -9.45 -13.03 13.31
N ARG A 117 -8.78 -12.41 14.29
CA ARG A 117 -9.35 -11.47 15.27
C ARG A 117 -9.36 -10.05 14.71
N TRP A 118 -10.18 -9.85 13.67
CA TRP A 118 -10.13 -8.64 12.85
C TRP A 118 -10.55 -7.36 13.59
N ILE A 119 -11.50 -7.46 14.51
CA ILE A 119 -11.97 -6.32 15.31
C ILE A 119 -10.85 -5.87 16.25
N GLU A 120 -10.19 -6.80 16.92
CA GLU A 120 -9.07 -6.52 17.81
C GLU A 120 -7.85 -6.00 17.06
N ALA A 121 -7.58 -6.51 15.85
CA ALA A 121 -6.56 -5.96 14.96
C ALA A 121 -6.85 -4.47 14.65
N SER A 122 -8.09 -4.13 14.32
CA SER A 122 -8.50 -2.75 14.08
C SER A 122 -8.36 -1.86 15.33
N GLU A 123 -8.82 -2.33 16.49
CA GLU A 123 -8.72 -1.56 17.74
C GLU A 123 -7.27 -1.39 18.19
N ASN A 124 -6.41 -2.38 17.93
CA ASN A 124 -4.98 -2.24 18.20
C ASN A 124 -4.33 -1.21 17.26
N LEU A 125 -4.67 -1.24 15.96
CA LEU A 125 -4.14 -0.29 14.98
C LEU A 125 -4.41 1.17 15.34
N LYS A 126 -5.60 1.47 15.86
CA LYS A 126 -5.97 2.83 16.32
C LYS A 126 -5.03 3.40 17.38
N LYS A 127 -4.31 2.55 18.12
CA LYS A 127 -3.39 2.96 19.19
C LYS A 127 -1.99 3.27 18.67
N THR A 128 -1.69 2.96 17.41
CA THR A 128 -0.36 3.10 16.81
C THR A 128 -0.06 4.54 16.39
N ALA A 129 1.23 4.90 16.28
CA ALA A 129 1.65 6.18 15.73
C ALA A 129 1.22 6.34 14.26
N TRP A 130 1.27 5.25 13.49
CA TRP A 130 0.83 5.20 12.10
C TRP A 130 -0.60 5.72 11.93
N TYR A 131 -1.54 5.27 12.77
CA TYR A 131 -2.93 5.71 12.70
C TYR A 131 -3.07 7.23 12.83
N LYS A 132 -2.26 7.85 13.68
CA LYS A 132 -2.23 9.31 13.87
C LYS A 132 -1.58 10.02 12.67
N GLN A 133 -0.55 9.42 12.08
CA GLN A 133 0.22 10.02 10.99
C GLN A 133 -0.54 10.04 9.66
N VAL A 134 -1.23 8.95 9.30
CA VAL A 134 -1.86 8.83 7.97
C VAL A 134 -3.37 9.12 7.97
N GLY A 135 -3.94 9.42 9.14
CA GLY A 135 -5.29 9.97 9.30
C GLY A 135 -6.39 9.16 8.61
N ASN A 136 -6.97 9.70 7.54
CA ASN A 136 -8.11 9.10 6.85
C ASN A 136 -7.82 7.71 6.28
N ARG A 137 -6.59 7.46 5.78
CA ARG A 137 -6.17 6.15 5.31
C ARG A 137 -6.32 5.08 6.39
N ALA A 138 -5.84 5.38 7.59
CA ALA A 138 -5.91 4.43 8.71
C ALA A 138 -7.36 4.16 9.16
N LYS A 139 -8.24 5.17 9.07
CA LYS A 139 -9.68 5.00 9.32
C LYS A 139 -10.32 4.07 8.30
N THR A 140 -10.01 4.23 7.02
CA THR A 140 -10.50 3.35 5.94
C THR A 140 -10.06 1.91 6.18
N VAL A 141 -8.76 1.67 6.40
CA VAL A 141 -8.22 0.34 6.73
C VAL A 141 -8.91 -0.27 7.94
N CYS A 142 -9.08 0.49 9.04
CA CYS A 142 -9.77 0.00 10.23
C CYS A 142 -11.23 -0.40 9.94
N ARG A 143 -11.94 0.38 9.11
CA ARG A 143 -13.32 0.04 8.70
C ARG A 143 -13.36 -1.25 7.89
N MET A 144 -12.44 -1.41 6.94
CA MET A 144 -12.31 -2.63 6.13
C MET A 144 -12.02 -3.85 7.00
N LEU A 145 -11.14 -3.73 7.99
CA LEU A 145 -10.88 -4.81 8.95
C LEU A 145 -12.10 -5.17 9.79
N LYS A 146 -13.04 -4.26 10.03
CA LYS A 146 -14.24 -4.53 10.82
C LYS A 146 -15.47 -4.98 10.03
N SER A 147 -15.47 -4.84 8.71
CA SER A 147 -16.63 -5.25 7.88
C SER A 147 -16.98 -6.73 8.10
N ALA A 148 -18.23 -7.09 7.85
CA ALA A 148 -18.60 -8.49 7.65
C ALA A 148 -17.83 -9.08 6.45
#